data_AF-A0A7C1BXU9-F1
#
_entry.id   AF-A0A7C1BXU9-F1
#
_cell.length_a   1.000
_cell.length_b   1.000
_cell.length_c   1.000
_cell.angle_alpha   90.00
_cell.angle_beta   90.00
_cell.angle_gamma   90.00
#
_symmetry.space_group_name_H-M   'P 1'
#
loop_
_entity.id
_entity.type
_entity.pdbx_description
1 polymer ?
#
loop_
_entity_poly.entity_id
_entity_poly.type
_entity_poly.pdbx_seq_one_letter_code
_entity_poly.pdbx_strand_id
1 'polypeptide(L)'
;VVRVMPNVGARVREAVSAVCRGKYATEEDEELAKWIFSAVGTVHSVKESELDVVTGLSGSGIAFFAEVLDAVAAGGVHEGLPYEMSLAIAAETAVGAARLVLAGEKPSAIKEMTASPGGTTVRGLYALESRAVKAAMMMAVIAATRRAREIAEQKNRQIKNQNSK
;
A
#
# COMPACT_ATOMS: atom_id res chain seq x y z
N VAL A 1 -25.87 -4.67 -2.47
CA VAL A 1 -24.67 -4.90 -1.61
C VAL A 1 -23.52 -4.09 -2.19
N VAL A 2 -22.86 -3.30 -1.34
CA VAL A 2 -21.60 -2.61 -1.66
C VAL A 2 -20.49 -3.31 -0.88
N ARG A 3 -19.40 -3.68 -1.55
CA ARG A 3 -18.21 -4.26 -0.91
C ARG A 3 -17.20 -3.15 -0.65
N VAL A 4 -16.59 -3.19 0.54
CA VAL A 4 -15.50 -2.27 0.89
C VAL A 4 -14.30 -3.07 1.38
N MET A 5 -13.11 -2.69 0.93
CA MET A 5 -11.83 -3.23 1.35
C MET A 5 -10.98 -2.11 1.96
N PRO A 6 -11.14 -1.82 3.28
CA PRO A 6 -10.26 -0.90 3.99
C PRO A 6 -8.93 -1.59 4.35
N ASN A 7 -8.02 -0.84 4.95
CA ASN A 7 -6.79 -1.38 5.55
C ASN A 7 -6.65 -0.92 7.01
N VAL A 8 -5.63 -1.41 7.72
CA VAL A 8 -5.41 -1.12 9.14
C VAL A 8 -5.05 0.35 9.43
N GLY A 9 -4.78 1.15 8.40
CA GLY A 9 -4.55 2.60 8.50
C GLY A 9 -5.76 3.37 9.06
N ALA A 10 -6.94 2.76 9.05
CA ALA A 10 -8.15 3.31 9.68
C ALA A 10 -7.93 3.67 11.17
N ARG A 11 -7.01 2.99 11.87
CA ARG A 11 -6.66 3.29 13.27
C ARG A 11 -6.09 4.69 13.48
N VAL A 12 -5.51 5.28 12.45
CA VAL A 12 -4.89 6.61 12.47
C VAL A 12 -5.53 7.55 11.45
N ARG A 13 -6.73 7.21 10.94
CA ARG A 13 -7.47 7.96 9.91
C ARG A 13 -6.73 8.13 8.57
N GLU A 14 -5.83 7.20 8.26
CA GLU A 14 -5.07 7.16 7.01
C GLU A 14 -5.36 5.85 6.24
N ALA A 15 -6.59 5.36 6.32
CA ALA A 15 -7.00 4.19 5.57
C ALA A 15 -6.95 4.48 4.06
N VAL A 16 -6.63 3.45 3.27
CA VAL A 16 -6.96 3.43 1.85
C VAL A 16 -8.02 2.35 1.67
N SER A 17 -9.23 2.78 1.32
CA SER A 17 -10.38 1.90 1.10
C SER A 17 -10.71 1.81 -0.38
N ALA A 18 -11.01 0.62 -0.86
CA ALA A 18 -11.64 0.45 -2.17
C ALA A 18 -13.09 0.04 -2.03
N VAL A 19 -13.96 0.65 -2.83
CA VAL A 19 -15.41 0.41 -2.84
C VAL A 19 -15.80 -0.18 -4.20
N CYS A 20 -16.64 -1.22 -4.17
CA CYS A 20 -17.19 -1.84 -5.36
C CYS A 20 -18.70 -2.05 -5.18
N ARG A 21 -19.47 -1.59 -6.17
CA ARG A 21 -20.93 -1.72 -6.20
C ARG A 21 -21.37 -3.06 -6.78
N GLY A 22 -22.22 -3.78 -6.05
CA GLY A 22 -22.87 -4.99 -6.54
C GLY A 22 -24.02 -4.67 -7.51
N LYS A 23 -24.48 -5.68 -8.26
CA LYS A 23 -25.47 -5.56 -9.35
C LYS A 23 -26.74 -4.76 -9.02
N TYR A 24 -27.21 -4.82 -7.78
CA TYR A 24 -28.47 -4.20 -7.33
C TYR A 24 -28.28 -2.98 -6.43
N ALA A 25 -27.03 -2.59 -6.15
CA ALA A 25 -26.77 -1.37 -5.39
C ALA A 25 -26.83 -0.16 -6.34
N THR A 26 -27.29 0.97 -5.84
CA THR A 26 -27.40 2.22 -6.62
C THR A 26 -26.14 3.08 -6.48
N GLU A 27 -26.08 4.21 -7.19
CA GLU A 27 -24.98 5.17 -7.02
C GLU A 27 -25.03 5.80 -5.62
N GLU A 28 -26.22 6.06 -5.11
CA GLU A 28 -26.44 6.60 -3.77
C GLU A 28 -25.93 5.65 -2.68
N ASP A 29 -26.08 4.34 -2.86
CA ASP A 29 -25.50 3.33 -1.96
C ASP A 29 -23.96 3.39 -1.94
N GLU A 30 -23.34 3.58 -3.11
CA GLU A 30 -21.89 3.69 -3.25
C GLU A 30 -21.37 5.00 -2.63
N GLU A 31 -22.05 6.12 -2.88
CA GLU A 31 -21.72 7.42 -2.29
C GLU A 31 -21.89 7.42 -0.77
N LEU A 32 -22.92 6.76 -0.24
CA LEU A 32 -23.06 6.56 1.20
C LEU A 32 -21.90 5.76 1.78
N ALA A 33 -21.47 4.69 1.12
CA ALA A 33 -20.31 3.91 1.55
C ALA A 33 -19.02 4.75 1.50
N LYS A 34 -18.80 5.52 0.43
CA LYS A 34 -17.66 6.45 0.34
C LYS A 34 -17.68 7.47 1.46
N TRP A 35 -18.83 8.05 1.76
CA TRP A 35 -18.98 9.03 2.84
C TRP A 35 -18.66 8.43 4.22
N ILE A 36 -19.07 7.20 4.50
CA ILE A 36 -18.74 6.50 5.75
C ILE A 36 -17.23 6.26 5.85
N PHE A 37 -16.62 5.72 4.80
CA PHE A 37 -15.20 5.34 4.83
C PHE A 37 -14.24 6.52 4.66
N SER A 38 -14.71 7.66 4.14
CA SER A 38 -13.91 8.89 4.09
C SER A 38 -13.62 9.47 5.48
N ALA A 39 -14.42 9.10 6.50
CA ALA A 39 -14.16 9.48 7.89
C ALA A 39 -12.86 8.87 8.45
N VAL A 40 -12.32 7.83 7.82
CA VAL A 40 -11.11 7.11 8.28
C VAL A 40 -9.99 7.08 7.24
N GLY A 41 -10.13 7.76 6.11
CA GLY A 41 -9.07 7.88 5.10
C GLY A 41 -9.60 8.10 3.69
N THR A 42 -8.81 7.72 2.68
CA THR A 42 -9.15 7.90 1.26
C THR A 42 -9.96 6.72 0.73
N VAL A 43 -10.89 6.99 -0.18
CA VAL A 43 -11.75 5.97 -0.79
C VAL A 43 -11.66 6.02 -2.31
N HIS A 44 -11.50 4.85 -2.94
CA HIS A 44 -11.46 4.70 -4.40
C HIS A 44 -12.55 3.75 -4.89
N SER A 45 -13.27 4.15 -5.94
CA SER A 45 -14.17 3.24 -6.67
C SER A 45 -13.35 2.30 -7.55
N VAL A 46 -13.63 1.00 -7.46
CA VAL A 46 -12.96 -0.04 -8.24
C VAL A 46 -13.97 -1.06 -8.76
N LYS A 47 -13.54 -1.86 -9.74
CA LYS A 47 -14.29 -3.03 -10.18
C LYS A 47 -14.10 -4.17 -9.19
N GLU A 48 -15.06 -5.10 -9.16
CA GLU A 48 -15.00 -6.30 -8.32
C GLU A 48 -13.72 -7.11 -8.58
N SER A 49 -13.30 -7.21 -9.84
CA SER A 49 -12.08 -7.91 -10.27
C SER A 49 -10.78 -7.26 -9.78
N GLU A 50 -10.85 -6.02 -9.30
CA GLU A 50 -9.70 -5.24 -8.83
C GLU A 50 -9.53 -5.33 -7.30
N LEU A 51 -10.52 -5.83 -6.56
CA LEU A 51 -10.45 -5.93 -5.09
C LEU A 51 -9.29 -6.82 -4.60
N ASP A 52 -8.97 -7.90 -5.31
CA ASP A 52 -7.82 -8.75 -4.96
C ASP A 52 -6.49 -8.01 -5.17
N VAL A 53 -6.43 -7.14 -6.19
CA VAL A 53 -5.26 -6.29 -6.46
C VAL A 53 -5.11 -5.25 -5.35
N VAL A 54 -6.20 -4.59 -4.96
CA VAL A 54 -6.21 -3.66 -3.82
C VAL A 54 -5.80 -4.35 -2.53
N THR A 55 -6.21 -5.61 -2.33
CA THR A 55 -5.82 -6.40 -1.15
C THR A 55 -4.30 -6.62 -1.10
N GLY A 56 -3.69 -6.98 -2.23
CA GLY A 56 -2.24 -7.16 -2.32
C GLY A 56 -1.46 -5.84 -2.25
N LEU A 57 -2.04 -4.75 -2.75
CA LEU A 57 -1.38 -3.44 -2.81
C LEU A 57 -1.54 -2.61 -1.52
N SER A 58 -2.76 -2.40 -1.05
CA SER A 58 -3.10 -1.54 0.09
C SER A 58 -3.21 -2.35 1.39
N GLY A 59 -3.99 -3.43 1.38
CA GLY A 59 -4.24 -4.24 2.57
C GLY A 59 -2.94 -4.82 3.13
N SER A 60 -2.20 -5.54 2.28
CA SER A 60 -0.88 -6.10 2.62
C SER A 60 0.23 -5.05 2.59
N GLY A 61 0.04 -3.97 1.82
CA GLY A 61 1.05 -2.93 1.60
C GLY A 61 1.52 -2.23 2.87
N ILE A 62 0.65 -2.05 3.87
CA ILE A 62 1.06 -1.44 5.15
C ILE A 62 2.20 -2.25 5.78
N ALA A 63 2.12 -3.58 5.77
CA ALA A 63 3.18 -4.42 6.31
C ALA A 63 4.47 -4.32 5.48
N PHE A 64 4.36 -4.21 4.15
CA PHE A 64 5.53 -4.05 3.28
C PHE A 64 6.25 -2.72 3.53
N PHE A 65 5.50 -1.63 3.73
CA PHE A 65 6.10 -0.34 4.07
C PHE A 65 6.65 -0.32 5.51
N ALA A 66 6.03 -1.02 6.46
CA ALA A 66 6.57 -1.17 7.81
C ALA A 66 7.93 -1.88 7.80
N GLU A 67 8.08 -2.95 7.00
CA GLU A 67 9.37 -3.64 6.79
C GLU A 67 10.44 -2.70 6.21
N VAL A 68 10.07 -1.87 5.23
CA VAL A 68 10.99 -0.87 4.65
C VAL A 68 11.40 0.16 5.70
N LEU A 69 10.47 0.64 6.53
CA LEU A 69 10.76 1.60 7.58
C LEU A 69 11.73 1.02 8.62
N ASP A 70 11.53 -0.24 9.03
CA ASP A 70 12.44 -0.92 9.95
C ASP A 70 13.84 -1.08 9.35
N ALA A 71 13.94 -1.47 8.08
CA ALA A 71 15.21 -1.58 7.37
C ALA A 71 15.94 -0.23 7.25
N VAL A 72 15.23 0.85 6.95
CA VAL A 72 15.80 2.21 6.88
C VAL A 72 16.26 2.66 8.28
N ALA A 73 15.45 2.42 9.31
CA ALA A 73 15.79 2.74 10.69
C ALA A 73 17.05 1.98 11.15
N ALA A 74 17.15 0.68 10.85
CA ALA A 74 18.32 -0.13 11.13
C ALA A 74 19.59 0.40 10.43
N GLY A 75 19.45 0.92 9.21
CA GLY A 75 20.55 1.62 8.52
C GLY A 75 21.05 2.86 9.28
N GLY A 76 20.15 3.70 9.81
CA GLY A 76 20.56 4.85 10.62
C GLY A 76 21.18 4.45 11.97
N VAL A 77 20.72 3.34 12.58
CA VAL A 77 21.36 2.77 13.77
C VAL A 77 22.77 2.28 13.48
N HIS A 78 22.96 1.62 12.34
CA HIS A 78 24.27 1.17 11.90
C HIS A 78 25.26 2.34 11.77
N GLU A 79 24.79 3.50 11.32
CA GLU A 79 25.58 4.74 11.20
C GLU A 79 25.65 5.55 12.52
N GLY A 80 25.10 5.03 13.62
CA GLY A 80 25.31 5.55 14.97
C GLY A 80 24.14 6.31 15.60
N LEU A 81 22.95 6.32 14.99
CA LEU A 81 21.76 6.92 15.61
C LEU A 81 21.12 5.98 16.65
N PRO A 82 20.50 6.52 17.72
CA PRO A 82 19.58 5.74 18.55
C PRO A 82 18.38 5.24 17.72
N TYR A 83 17.92 4.02 17.99
CA TYR A 83 16.84 3.39 17.21
C TYR A 83 15.57 4.24 17.13
N GLU A 84 15.07 4.73 18.26
CA GLU A 84 13.84 5.56 18.30
C GLU A 84 13.94 6.81 17.42
N MET A 85 15.10 7.48 17.44
CA MET A 85 15.33 8.65 16.60
C MET A 85 15.42 8.27 15.12
N SER A 86 16.11 7.17 14.80
CA SER A 86 16.26 6.68 13.42
C SER A 86 14.91 6.27 12.83
N LEU A 87 14.08 5.58 13.60
CA LEU A 87 12.74 5.16 13.19
C LEU A 87 11.81 6.36 12.96
N ALA A 88 11.84 7.35 13.85
CA ALA A 88 11.07 8.58 13.67
C ALA A 88 11.46 9.32 12.39
N ILE A 89 12.76 9.52 12.15
CA ILE A 89 13.28 10.18 10.93
C ILE A 89 12.88 9.38 9.68
N ALA A 90 12.98 8.05 9.71
CA ALA A 90 12.60 7.19 8.59
C ALA A 90 11.10 7.34 8.26
N ALA A 91 10.24 7.31 9.28
CA ALA A 91 8.80 7.45 9.12
C ALA A 91 8.41 8.83 8.56
N GLU A 92 8.93 9.91 9.14
CA GLU A 92 8.67 11.28 8.68
C GLU A 92 9.17 11.52 7.25
N THR A 93 10.36 10.99 6.92
CA THR A 93 10.92 11.07 5.56
C THR A 93 10.05 10.32 4.55
N ALA A 94 9.57 9.12 4.91
CA ALA A 94 8.66 8.34 4.07
C ALA A 94 7.32 9.06 3.85
N VAL A 95 6.76 9.69 4.89
CA VAL A 95 5.55 10.52 4.78
C VAL A 95 5.79 11.69 3.82
N GLY A 96 6.93 12.38 3.91
CA GLY A 96 7.30 13.46 3.00
C GLY A 96 7.36 12.99 1.54
N ALA A 97 8.03 11.87 1.29
CA ALA A 97 8.11 11.28 -0.05
C ALA A 97 6.72 10.88 -0.60
N ALA A 98 5.88 10.27 0.22
CA ALA A 98 4.51 9.91 -0.16
C ALA A 98 3.65 11.15 -0.47
N ARG A 99 3.77 12.21 0.35
CA ARG A 99 3.03 13.47 0.15
C ARG A 99 3.43 14.17 -1.15
N LEU A 100 4.71 14.17 -1.52
CA LEU A 100 5.15 14.72 -2.82
C LEU A 100 4.48 13.98 -3.99
N VAL A 101 4.42 12.65 -3.94
CA VAL A 101 3.75 11.85 -4.97
C VAL A 101 2.25 12.16 -5.02
N LEU A 102 1.59 12.27 -3.86
CA LEU A 102 0.17 12.64 -3.78
C LEU A 102 -0.10 14.08 -4.23
N ALA A 103 0.87 14.97 -4.14
CA ALA A 103 0.81 16.33 -4.68
C ALA A 103 1.02 16.40 -6.20
N GLY A 104 1.32 15.26 -6.85
CA GLY A 104 1.44 15.15 -8.31
C GLY A 104 2.86 14.95 -8.82
N GLU A 105 3.87 14.91 -7.94
CA GLU A 105 5.25 14.67 -8.36
C GLU A 105 5.46 13.22 -8.81
N LYS A 106 6.18 13.04 -9.91
CA LYS A 106 6.57 11.70 -10.37
C LYS A 106 7.75 11.20 -9.54
N PRO A 107 7.83 9.90 -9.19
CA PRO A 107 8.98 9.35 -8.49
C PRO A 107 10.34 9.60 -9.18
N SER A 108 10.36 9.70 -10.52
CA SER A 108 11.57 10.09 -11.26
C SER A 108 12.00 11.52 -10.94
N ALA A 109 11.05 12.47 -10.93
CA ALA A 109 11.31 13.88 -10.62
C ALA A 109 11.81 14.05 -9.18
N ILE A 110 11.22 13.33 -8.21
CA ILE A 110 11.67 13.34 -6.81
C ILE A 110 13.13 12.87 -6.69
N LYS A 111 13.51 11.82 -7.43
CA LYS A 111 14.91 11.36 -7.45
C LYS A 111 15.85 12.39 -8.09
N GLU A 112 15.44 13.02 -9.18
CA GLU A 112 16.23 14.04 -9.87
C GLU A 112 16.48 15.27 -8.99
N MET A 113 15.45 15.78 -8.29
CA MET A 113 15.60 16.95 -7.42
C MET A 113 16.45 16.69 -6.16
N THR A 114 16.60 15.43 -5.75
CA THR A 114 17.34 15.05 -4.52
C THR A 114 18.71 14.42 -4.80
N ALA A 115 19.02 14.03 -6.04
CA ALA A 115 20.28 13.39 -6.40
C ALA A 115 21.23 14.35 -7.12
N SER A 116 22.12 14.97 -6.35
CA SER A 116 23.25 15.72 -6.91
C SER A 116 24.31 14.78 -7.51
N PRO A 117 25.03 15.21 -8.56
CA PRO A 117 26.12 14.43 -9.16
C PRO A 117 27.18 14.03 -8.12
N GLY A 118 27.45 12.73 -7.98
CA GLY A 118 28.42 12.19 -7.02
C GLY A 118 28.02 12.24 -5.54
N GLY A 119 26.83 12.77 -5.22
CA GLY A 119 26.33 12.96 -3.86
C GLY A 119 25.92 11.68 -3.13
N THR A 120 25.37 11.85 -1.93
CA THR A 120 24.92 10.75 -1.05
C THR A 120 23.73 10.00 -1.64
N THR A 121 22.72 10.73 -2.14
CA THR A 121 21.48 10.14 -2.70
C THR A 121 21.75 9.21 -3.87
N VAL A 122 22.61 9.59 -4.83
CA VAL A 122 22.89 8.75 -5.99
C VAL A 122 23.62 7.46 -5.62
N ARG A 123 24.48 7.49 -4.59
CA ARG A 123 25.15 6.29 -4.05
C ARG A 123 24.15 5.38 -3.34
N GLY A 124 23.23 5.95 -2.56
CA GLY A 124 22.13 5.21 -1.93
C GLY A 124 21.20 4.54 -2.95
N LEU A 125 20.78 5.29 -3.98
CA LEU A 125 19.97 4.76 -5.08
C LEU A 125 20.69 3.62 -5.82
N TYR A 126 21.99 3.75 -6.09
CA TYR A 126 22.77 2.67 -6.69
C TYR A 126 22.79 1.41 -5.81
N ALA A 127 22.96 1.55 -4.50
CA ALA A 127 22.90 0.42 -3.57
C ALA A 127 21.53 -0.27 -3.58
N LEU A 128 20.42 0.49 -3.60
CA LEU A 128 19.07 -0.08 -3.71
C LEU A 128 18.86 -0.86 -5.02
N GLU A 129 19.31 -0.30 -6.15
CA GLU A 129 19.22 -0.97 -7.45
C GLU A 129 20.07 -2.26 -7.48
N SER A 130 21.27 -2.24 -6.89
CA SER A 130 22.14 -3.43 -6.77
C SER A 130 21.52 -4.58 -5.97
N ARG A 131 20.51 -4.29 -5.15
CA ARG A 131 19.74 -5.27 -4.36
C ARG A 131 18.34 -5.54 -4.92
N ALA A 132 18.04 -5.00 -6.09
CA ALA A 132 16.77 -5.20 -6.79
C ALA A 132 15.53 -4.83 -5.94
N VAL A 133 15.63 -3.78 -5.12
CA VAL A 133 14.54 -3.38 -4.19
C VAL A 133 13.23 -3.12 -4.93
N LYS A 134 13.28 -2.47 -6.11
CA LYS A 134 12.10 -2.26 -6.95
C LYS A 134 11.44 -3.59 -7.36
N ALA A 135 12.24 -4.57 -7.76
CA ALA A 135 11.73 -5.89 -8.14
C ALA A 135 11.13 -6.63 -6.93
N ALA A 136 11.77 -6.56 -5.77
CA ALA A 136 11.27 -7.16 -4.53
C ALA A 136 9.89 -6.61 -4.15
N MET A 137 9.71 -5.28 -4.17
CA MET A 137 8.42 -4.65 -3.86
C MET A 137 7.33 -5.02 -4.88
N MET A 138 7.67 -5.05 -6.18
CA MET A 138 6.73 -5.50 -7.22
C MET A 138 6.30 -6.95 -6.98
N MET A 139 7.24 -7.84 -6.66
CA MET A 139 6.95 -9.25 -6.42
C MET A 139 6.13 -9.47 -5.16
N ALA A 140 6.33 -8.69 -4.10
CA ALA A 140 5.51 -8.75 -2.88
C ALA A 140 4.02 -8.48 -3.19
N VAL A 141 3.72 -7.42 -3.94
CA VAL A 141 2.35 -7.07 -4.34
C VAL A 141 1.75 -8.15 -5.24
N ILE A 142 2.51 -8.65 -6.22
CA ILE A 142 2.05 -9.72 -7.13
C ILE A 142 1.74 -11.00 -6.37
N ALA A 143 2.62 -11.41 -5.44
CA ALA A 143 2.43 -12.62 -4.64
C ALA A 143 1.21 -12.49 -3.72
N ALA A 144 1.06 -11.36 -3.02
CA ALA A 144 -0.10 -11.11 -2.16
C ALA A 144 -1.41 -11.08 -2.95
N THR A 145 -1.42 -10.46 -4.14
CA THR A 145 -2.57 -10.44 -5.04
C THR A 145 -2.94 -11.85 -5.51
N ARG A 146 -1.96 -12.68 -5.89
CA ARG A 146 -2.19 -14.08 -6.27
C ARG A 146 -2.82 -14.86 -5.11
N ARG A 147 -2.27 -14.69 -3.91
CA ARG A 147 -2.81 -15.34 -2.71
C ARG A 147 -4.25 -14.92 -2.41
N ALA A 148 -4.58 -13.63 -2.57
CA ALA A 148 -5.94 -13.14 -2.41
C ALA A 148 -6.92 -13.84 -3.37
N ARG A 149 -6.53 -14.00 -4.64
CA ARG A 149 -7.33 -14.74 -5.65
C ARG A 149 -7.54 -16.20 -5.28
N GLU A 150 -6.48 -16.89 -4.85
CA GLU A 150 -6.58 -18.29 -4.40
C GLU A 150 -7.59 -18.46 -3.26
N ILE A 151 -7.55 -17.56 -2.27
CA ILE A 151 -8.49 -17.56 -1.13
C ILE A 151 -9.92 -17.34 -1.62
N ALA A 152 -10.13 -16.39 -2.54
CA ALA A 152 -11.45 -16.12 -3.11
C ALA A 152 -12.01 -17.35 -3.85
N GLU A 153 -11.19 -18.03 -4.65
CA GLU A 153 -11.58 -19.26 -5.36
C GLU A 153 -11.90 -20.42 -4.42
N GLN A 154 -11.12 -20.59 -3.34
CA GLN A 154 -11.38 -21.61 -2.32
C GLN A 154 -12.72 -21.37 -1.65
N LYS A 155 -13.02 -20.12 -1.28
CA LYS A 155 -14.30 -19.74 -0.67
C LYS A 155 -15.47 -20.00 -1.61
N ASN A 156 -15.33 -19.66 -2.89
CA ASN A 156 -16.36 -19.92 -3.90
C ASN A 156 -16.63 -21.43 -4.10
N ARG A 157 -15.59 -22.26 -4.08
CA ARG A 157 -15.73 -23.73 -4.14
C ARG A 157 -16.47 -24.28 -2.91
N GLN A 158 -16.16 -23.79 -1.71
CA GLN A 158 -16.85 -24.21 -0.48
C GLN A 158 -18.34 -23.86 -0.50
N ILE A 159 -18.69 -22.65 -0.93
CA ILE A 159 -20.10 -22.20 -1.04
C ILE A 159 -20.87 -23.09 -2.03
N LYS A 160 -20.28 -23.40 -3.18
CA LYS A 160 -20.91 -24.29 -4.17
C LYS A 160 -21.18 -25.69 -3.61
N ASN A 161 -20.23 -26.25 -2.86
CA ASN A 161 -20.35 -27.56 -2.24
C ASN A 161 -21.36 -27.60 -1.08
N GLN A 162 -21.59 -26.47 -0.40
CA GLN A 162 -22.62 -26.35 0.64
C GLN A 162 -24.02 -26.24 0.05
N ASN A 163 -24.19 -25.53 -1.08
CA ASN A 163 -25.49 -25.35 -1.75
C ASN A 163 -25.91 -26.54 -2.62
N SER A 164 -25.06 -27.57 -2.77
CA SER A 164 -25.36 -28.80 -3.50
C SER A 164 -25.65 -30.00 -2.58
N LYS A 165 -25.76 -29.76 -1.27
CA LYS A 165 -26.29 -30.67 -0.25
C LYS A 165 -27.63 -30.15 0.25
#